data_AF-T0ZZS3-F1
#
_entry.id   AF-T0ZZS3-F1
#
_cell.length_a   1.000
_cell.length_b   1.000
_cell.length_c   1.000
_cell.angle_alpha   90.00
_cell.angle_beta   90.00
_cell.angle_gamma   90.00
#
_symmetry.space_group_name_H-M   'P 1'
#
loop_
_entity.id
_entity.type
_entity.pdbx_description
1 polymer ?
#
loop_
_entity_poly.entity_id
_entity_poly.type
_entity_poly.pdbx_seq_one_letter_code
_entity_poly.pdbx_strand_id
1 'polypeptide(L)'
;MPAHEELSLYSQGEFTDLCRGPHVPDTGRLKAFKLLKVAGAYWRGDSNNAMLSRIYGTAFLNEKDLKAHLHQIEEAEKRDHRKIGKTLDLFHLQEEGPGLVFWHPKGWSIWQVVEQYMRRVYRDTGYGEVRCPQILDVSLWQKSGHWDNYAENMFFTESEKRTYAVKPMNCPGHVQVF
;
A
#
# COMPACT_ATOMS: atom_id res chain seq x y z
N MET A 1 0.33 16.52 22.92
CA MET A 1 1.16 15.82 23.92
C MET A 1 0.25 15.44 25.07
N PRO A 2 0.33 14.23 25.64
CA PRO A 2 -0.48 13.89 26.80
C PRO A 2 -0.12 14.82 27.96
N ALA A 3 -1.11 15.52 28.53
CA ALA A 3 -0.91 16.63 29.46
C ALA A 3 -0.53 16.20 30.90
N HIS A 4 -0.59 14.91 31.20
CA HIS A 4 -0.45 14.36 32.56
C HIS A 4 0.52 13.18 32.66
N GLU A 5 1.40 12.99 31.67
CA GLU A 5 2.41 11.94 31.70
C GLU A 5 3.80 12.55 31.92
N GLU A 6 4.62 11.89 32.73
CA GLU A 6 6.02 12.27 32.86
C GLU A 6 6.73 12.18 31.49
N LEU A 7 7.49 13.24 31.19
CA LEU A 7 8.32 13.32 30.00
C LEU A 7 9.76 13.03 30.41
N SER A 8 10.41 12.13 29.70
CA SER A 8 11.82 11.81 29.88
C SER A 8 12.62 12.22 28.65
N LEU A 9 13.84 12.67 28.91
CA LEU A 9 14.83 13.02 27.89
C LEU A 9 15.97 12.01 27.93
N TYR A 10 16.47 11.64 26.75
CA TYR A 10 17.69 10.87 26.59
C TYR A 10 18.80 11.80 26.10
N SER A 11 19.95 11.80 26.78
CA SER A 11 21.10 12.62 26.41
C SER A 11 22.35 11.75 26.25
N GLN A 12 23.08 11.97 25.16
CA GLN A 12 24.35 11.32 24.84
C GLN A 12 25.33 12.36 24.29
N GLY A 13 26.26 12.84 25.13
CA GLY A 13 27.17 13.92 24.77
C GLY A 13 26.39 15.21 24.46
N GLU A 14 26.57 15.77 23.27
CA GLU A 14 25.86 16.97 22.80
C GLU A 14 24.45 16.69 22.25
N PHE A 15 24.11 15.41 22.02
CA PHE A 15 22.81 15.01 21.50
C PHE A 15 21.80 14.81 22.62
N THR A 16 20.61 15.39 22.50
CA THR A 16 19.48 15.15 23.41
C THR A 16 18.21 14.93 22.61
N ASP A 17 17.45 13.90 22.95
CA ASP A 17 16.21 13.51 22.29
C ASP A 17 15.07 13.29 23.30
N LEU A 18 13.84 13.55 22.88
CA LEU A 18 12.64 13.29 23.67
C LEU A 18 12.20 11.84 23.44
N CYS A 19 12.86 10.92 24.15
CA CYS A 19 12.62 9.49 24.05
C CYS A 19 12.41 8.85 25.42
N ARG A 20 11.39 7.99 25.54
CA ARG A 20 11.06 7.26 26.77
C ARG A 20 11.94 6.04 27.07
N GLY A 21 12.68 5.53 26.08
CA GLY A 21 13.57 4.39 26.24
C GLY A 21 12.86 3.03 26.43
N PRO A 22 13.57 1.98 26.92
CA PRO A 22 14.95 2.02 27.43
C PRO A 22 16.00 2.14 26.32
N HIS A 23 17.19 2.59 26.69
CA HIS A 23 18.35 2.71 25.79
C HIS A 23 19.44 1.71 26.19
N VAL A 24 20.36 1.42 25.27
CA VAL A 24 21.55 0.65 25.61
C VAL A 24 22.40 1.41 26.64
N PRO A 25 23.08 0.72 27.58
CA PRO A 25 23.88 1.40 28.60
C PRO A 25 25.06 2.21 28.05
N ASP A 26 25.58 1.82 26.88
CA ASP A 26 26.74 2.45 26.24
C ASP A 26 26.69 2.25 24.71
N THR A 27 27.10 3.26 23.95
CA THR A 27 27.05 3.26 22.48
C THR A 27 28.07 2.31 21.85
N GLY A 28 29.16 1.96 22.55
CA GLY A 28 30.13 0.96 22.12
C GLY A 28 29.56 -0.45 21.99
N ARG A 29 28.35 -0.70 22.50
CA ARG A 29 27.59 -1.94 22.26
C ARG A 29 26.93 -2.00 20.89
N LEU A 30 26.71 -0.87 20.23
CA LEU A 30 26.02 -0.77 18.93
C LEU A 30 27.02 -0.93 17.77
N LYS A 31 27.54 -2.15 17.58
CA LYS A 31 28.57 -2.41 16.56
C LYS A 31 28.02 -2.85 15.20
N ALA A 32 27.00 -3.69 15.19
CA ALA A 32 26.44 -4.26 13.96
C ALA A 32 25.15 -3.54 13.56
N PHE A 33 25.27 -2.44 12.81
CA PHE A 33 24.14 -1.72 12.25
C PHE A 33 24.40 -1.26 10.81
N LYS A 34 23.33 -1.04 10.04
CA LYS A 34 23.43 -0.61 8.65
C LYS A 34 22.29 0.34 8.28
N LEU A 35 22.62 1.44 7.60
CA LEU A 35 21.65 2.29 6.91
C LEU A 35 21.20 1.62 5.60
N LEU A 36 19.90 1.62 5.34
CA LEU A 36 19.29 0.89 4.23
C LEU A 36 18.86 1.82 3.09
N LYS A 37 17.91 2.72 3.34
CA LYS A 37 17.34 3.59 2.31
C LYS A 37 16.79 4.88 2.89
N VAL A 38 16.64 5.88 2.04
CA VAL A 38 15.98 7.16 2.36
C VAL A 38 14.61 7.19 1.67
N ALA A 39 13.61 7.75 2.35
CA ALA A 39 12.27 7.97 1.79
C ALA A 39 11.72 9.33 2.25
N GLY A 40 10.81 9.90 1.45
CA GLY A 40 9.95 11.00 1.91
C GLY A 40 8.85 10.48 2.81
N ALA A 41 8.46 11.27 3.82
CA ALA A 41 7.32 10.98 4.67
C ALA A 41 6.60 12.28 5.06
N TYR A 42 5.30 12.19 5.31
CA TYR A 42 4.50 13.30 5.82
C TYR A 42 4.12 13.03 7.26
N TRP A 43 4.06 14.09 8.08
CA TRP A 43 3.62 13.96 9.47
C TRP A 43 2.19 13.39 9.52
N ARG A 44 2.01 12.31 10.30
CA ARG A 44 0.75 11.54 10.39
C ARG A 44 0.18 11.06 9.04
N GLY A 45 0.99 11.05 7.97
CA GLY A 45 0.54 10.70 6.62
C GLY A 45 -0.28 11.77 5.91
N ASP A 46 -0.41 12.97 6.49
CA ASP A 46 -1.18 14.07 5.90
C ASP A 46 -0.29 14.92 4.97
N SER A 47 -0.60 14.88 3.68
CA SER A 47 0.15 15.53 2.60
C SER A 47 0.12 17.06 2.64
N ASN A 48 -0.71 17.68 3.48
CA ASN A 48 -0.71 19.12 3.70
C ASN A 48 0.45 19.58 4.60
N ASN A 49 1.07 18.65 5.34
CA ASN A 49 2.23 18.95 6.18
C ASN A 49 3.52 18.99 5.37
N ALA A 50 4.57 19.57 5.97
CA ALA A 50 5.91 19.58 5.37
C ALA A 50 6.42 18.16 5.09
N MET A 51 7.04 17.96 3.93
CA MET A 51 7.71 16.71 3.58
C MET A 51 8.96 16.53 4.45
N LEU A 52 9.02 15.42 5.18
CA LEU A 52 10.14 15.01 6.02
C LEU A 52 11.01 13.98 5.32
N SER A 53 12.31 13.97 5.62
CA SER A 53 13.23 12.91 5.20
C SER A 53 13.29 11.81 6.24
N ARG A 54 12.97 10.58 5.84
CA ARG A 54 13.05 9.38 6.69
C ARG A 54 14.21 8.51 6.25
N ILE A 55 15.12 8.22 7.18
CA ILE A 55 16.26 7.32 6.97
C ILE A 55 15.93 5.98 7.65
N TYR A 56 15.91 4.90 6.87
CA TYR A 56 15.74 3.54 7.40
C TYR A 56 17.09 2.92 7.71
N GLY A 57 17.16 2.21 8.83
CA GLY A 57 18.32 1.42 9.23
C GLY A 57 17.89 0.17 10.01
N THR A 58 18.84 -0.73 10.24
CA THR A 58 18.65 -1.95 11.02
C THR A 58 19.87 -2.19 11.90
N ALA A 59 19.69 -2.87 13.04
CA ALA A 59 20.75 -3.15 14.00
C ALA A 59 20.58 -4.55 14.61
N PHE A 60 21.69 -5.22 14.88
CA PHE A 60 21.75 -6.57 15.46
C PHE A 60 22.82 -6.64 16.55
N LEU A 61 22.78 -7.70 17.36
CA LEU A 61 23.77 -7.94 18.42
C LEU A 61 25.15 -8.31 17.88
N ASN A 62 25.23 -8.89 16.68
CA ASN A 62 26.47 -9.32 16.06
C ASN A 62 26.43 -9.19 14.53
N GLU A 63 27.62 -9.18 13.92
CA GLU A 63 27.82 -9.05 12.47
C GLU A 63 27.26 -10.23 11.66
N LYS A 64 27.20 -11.43 12.24
CA LYS A 64 26.70 -12.62 11.55
C LYS A 64 25.20 -12.47 11.27
N ASP A 65 24.43 -12.04 12.27
CA ASP A 65 22.98 -11.85 12.14
C ASP A 65 22.66 -10.66 11.22
N LEU A 66 23.43 -9.57 11.30
CA LEU A 66 23.30 -8.46 10.36
C LEU A 66 23.52 -8.92 8.91
N LYS A 67 24.59 -9.68 8.64
CA LYS A 67 24.86 -10.21 7.30
C LYS A 67 23.76 -11.15 6.81
N ALA A 68 23.27 -12.04 7.68
CA ALA A 68 22.17 -12.92 7.34
C ALA A 68 20.90 -12.14 6.97
N HIS A 69 20.57 -11.08 7.71
CA HIS A 69 19.44 -10.22 7.42
C HIS A 69 19.60 -9.43 6.10
N LEU A 70 20.79 -8.86 5.86
CA LEU A 70 21.07 -8.15 4.61
C LEU A 70 20.97 -9.08 3.40
N HIS A 71 21.44 -10.32 3.53
CA HIS A 71 21.27 -11.33 2.48
C HIS A 71 19.79 -11.65 2.21
N GLN A 72 18.95 -11.73 3.25
CA GLN A 72 17.51 -11.93 3.08
C GLN A 72 16.84 -10.74 2.37
N ILE A 73 17.25 -9.50 2.67
CA ILE A 73 16.76 -8.31 1.97
C ILE A 73 17.13 -8.39 0.48
N GLU A 74 18.38 -8.74 0.17
CA GLU A 74 18.84 -8.89 -1.22
C GLU A 74 18.04 -9.98 -1.96
N GLU A 75 17.80 -11.12 -1.32
CA GLU A 75 16.99 -12.20 -1.88
C GLU A 75 15.52 -11.78 -2.08
N ALA A 76 14.93 -11.04 -1.14
CA ALA A 76 13.59 -10.50 -1.30
C ALA A 76 13.51 -9.50 -2.46
N GLU A 77 14.53 -8.66 -2.63
CA GLU A 77 14.62 -7.71 -3.74
C GLU A 77 14.70 -8.37 -5.11
N LYS A 78 15.34 -9.54 -5.23
CA LYS A 78 15.36 -10.33 -6.48
C LYS A 78 13.97 -10.84 -6.87
N ARG A 79 13.05 -10.94 -5.90
CA ARG A 79 11.69 -11.46 -6.06
C ARG A 79 10.62 -10.35 -6.13
N ASP A 80 11.05 -9.10 -6.27
CA ASP A 80 10.15 -7.97 -6.42
C ASP A 80 9.43 -8.03 -7.77
N HIS A 81 8.09 -8.18 -7.73
CA HIS A 81 7.24 -8.26 -8.92
C HIS A 81 7.40 -7.04 -9.86
N ARG A 82 7.82 -5.87 -9.36
CA ARG A 82 8.07 -4.68 -10.18
C ARG A 82 9.34 -4.83 -11.02
N LYS A 83 10.40 -5.38 -10.42
CA LYS A 83 11.65 -5.68 -11.12
C LYS A 83 11.42 -6.81 -12.13
N ILE A 84 10.79 -7.91 -11.68
CA ILE A 84 10.46 -9.05 -12.54
C ILE A 84 9.52 -8.63 -13.68
N GLY A 85 8.46 -7.88 -13.38
CA GLY A 85 7.48 -7.41 -14.35
C GLY A 85 8.11 -6.56 -15.45
N LYS A 86 9.06 -5.70 -15.08
CA LYS A 86 9.87 -4.94 -16.05
C LYS A 86 10.81 -5.83 -16.87
N THR A 87 11.58 -6.71 -16.22
CA THR A 87 12.55 -7.59 -16.91
C THR A 87 11.87 -8.56 -17.87
N LEU A 88 10.68 -9.06 -17.53
CA LEU A 88 9.93 -10.03 -18.32
C LEU A 88 8.91 -9.39 -19.27
N ASP A 89 8.82 -8.05 -19.29
CA ASP A 89 7.90 -7.30 -20.15
C ASP A 89 6.42 -7.70 -19.91
N LEU A 90 6.00 -7.71 -18.65
CA LEU A 90 4.65 -8.15 -18.25
C LEU A 90 3.66 -7.00 -18.16
N PHE A 91 4.08 -5.86 -17.60
CA PHE A 91 3.25 -4.68 -17.41
C PHE A 91 4.12 -3.45 -17.16
N HIS A 92 3.51 -2.27 -17.25
CA HIS A 92 4.09 -1.04 -16.73
C HIS A 92 3.03 -0.13 -16.11
N LEU A 93 3.51 0.96 -15.49
CA LEU A 93 2.70 2.10 -15.04
C LEU A 93 3.32 3.36 -15.65
N GLN A 94 2.50 4.38 -15.86
CA GLN A 94 2.90 5.69 -16.39
C GLN A 94 2.15 6.81 -15.68
N GLU A 95 2.63 8.05 -15.82
CA GLU A 95 2.12 9.20 -15.07
C GLU A 95 0.67 9.55 -15.42
N GLU A 96 0.23 9.27 -16.65
CA GLU A 96 -1.15 9.48 -17.10
C GLU A 96 -2.16 8.55 -16.39
N GLY A 97 -1.69 7.49 -15.73
CA GLY A 97 -2.53 6.56 -14.97
C GLY A 97 -1.87 6.11 -13.67
N PRO A 98 -1.77 6.98 -12.64
CA PRO A 98 -1.16 6.61 -11.36
C PRO A 98 -1.92 5.46 -10.70
N GLY A 99 -1.26 4.33 -10.47
CA GLY A 99 -1.87 3.13 -9.93
C GLY A 99 -2.72 2.32 -10.93
N LEU A 100 -2.79 2.74 -12.20
CA LEU A 100 -3.46 2.01 -13.27
C LEU A 100 -2.43 1.19 -14.05
N VAL A 101 -2.65 -0.12 -14.12
CA VAL A 101 -1.69 -1.07 -14.71
C VAL A 101 -1.95 -1.24 -16.21
N PHE A 102 -0.91 -1.02 -17.01
CA PHE A 102 -0.92 -1.31 -18.45
C PHE A 102 -0.35 -2.71 -18.67
N TRP A 103 -1.23 -3.69 -18.91
CA TRP A 103 -0.84 -5.08 -19.13
C TRP A 103 -0.32 -5.32 -20.55
N HIS A 104 0.89 -5.87 -20.66
CA HIS A 104 1.49 -6.25 -21.94
C HIS A 104 1.00 -7.64 -22.36
N PRO A 105 1.22 -8.08 -23.62
CA PRO A 105 0.71 -9.37 -24.10
C PRO A 105 1.09 -10.56 -23.20
N LYS A 106 2.32 -10.61 -22.67
CA LYS A 106 2.78 -11.67 -21.76
C LYS A 106 2.06 -11.63 -20.41
N GLY A 107 1.96 -10.44 -19.80
CA GLY A 107 1.26 -10.28 -18.52
C GLY A 107 -0.25 -10.54 -18.65
N TRP A 108 -0.86 -10.05 -19.72
CA TRP A 108 -2.28 -10.29 -20.00
C TRP A 108 -2.58 -11.78 -20.25
N SER A 109 -1.67 -12.52 -20.86
CA SER A 109 -1.80 -13.97 -21.02
C SER A 109 -1.85 -14.69 -19.68
N ILE A 110 -1.01 -14.28 -18.71
CA ILE A 110 -1.04 -14.83 -17.34
C ILE A 110 -2.37 -14.50 -16.66
N TRP A 111 -2.82 -13.25 -16.77
CA TRP A 111 -4.12 -12.82 -16.25
C TRP A 111 -5.26 -13.69 -16.78
N GLN A 112 -5.30 -13.90 -18.10
CA GLN A 112 -6.33 -14.71 -18.74
C GLN A 112 -6.34 -16.16 -18.24
N VAL A 113 -5.17 -16.78 -18.01
CA VAL A 113 -5.12 -18.13 -17.44
C VAL A 113 -5.84 -18.19 -16.08
N VAL A 114 -5.57 -17.22 -15.20
CA VAL A 114 -6.18 -17.14 -13.87
C VAL A 114 -7.67 -16.83 -13.96
N GLU A 115 -8.06 -15.85 -14.77
CA GLU A 115 -9.46 -15.45 -14.95
C GLU A 115 -10.31 -16.60 -15.50
N GLN A 116 -9.83 -17.28 -16.55
CA GLN A 116 -10.56 -18.41 -17.13
C GLN A 116 -10.64 -19.60 -16.18
N TYR A 117 -9.63 -19.81 -15.34
CA TYR A 117 -9.70 -20.81 -14.27
C TYR A 117 -10.81 -20.46 -13.27
N MET A 118 -10.84 -19.23 -12.75
CA MET A 118 -11.86 -18.80 -11.79
C MET A 118 -13.28 -18.81 -12.38
N ARG A 119 -13.43 -18.46 -13.67
CA ARG A 119 -14.71 -18.56 -14.39
C ARG A 119 -15.23 -20.00 -14.45
N ARG A 120 -14.35 -20.99 -14.65
CA ARG A 120 -14.73 -22.41 -14.55
C ARG A 120 -15.21 -22.75 -13.14
N VAL A 121 -14.47 -22.32 -12.12
CA VAL A 121 -14.89 -22.52 -10.72
C VAL A 121 -16.28 -21.97 -10.47
N TYR A 122 -16.60 -20.74 -10.92
CA TYR A 122 -17.94 -20.17 -10.77
C TYR A 122 -19.02 -21.05 -11.40
N ARG A 123 -18.84 -21.47 -12.65
CA ARG A 123 -19.80 -22.33 -13.35
C ARG A 123 -19.98 -23.67 -12.64
N ASP A 124 -18.88 -24.31 -12.25
CA ASP A 124 -18.88 -25.65 -11.67
C ASP A 124 -19.43 -25.64 -10.22
N THR A 125 -19.48 -24.46 -9.58
CA THR A 125 -20.05 -24.25 -8.23
C THR A 125 -21.43 -23.58 -8.26
N GLY A 126 -22.06 -23.47 -9.43
CA GLY A 126 -23.43 -22.98 -9.58
C GLY A 126 -23.61 -21.46 -9.52
N TYR A 127 -22.53 -20.68 -9.60
CA TYR A 127 -22.59 -19.22 -9.69
C TYR A 127 -22.93 -18.77 -11.11
N GLY A 128 -23.93 -17.89 -11.23
CA GLY A 128 -24.18 -17.13 -12.47
C GLY A 128 -23.25 -15.93 -12.55
N GLU A 129 -22.22 -15.99 -13.40
CA GLU A 129 -21.35 -14.83 -13.66
C GLU A 129 -22.15 -13.71 -14.33
N VAL A 130 -22.07 -12.49 -13.79
CA VAL A 130 -22.74 -11.29 -14.31
C VAL A 130 -21.76 -10.15 -14.53
N ARG A 131 -22.18 -9.16 -15.32
CA ARG A 131 -21.43 -7.92 -15.52
C ARG A 131 -22.32 -6.71 -15.27
N CYS A 132 -22.05 -5.99 -14.18
CA CYS A 132 -22.75 -4.75 -13.84
C CYS A 132 -21.94 -3.50 -14.28
N PRO A 133 -22.60 -2.34 -14.49
CA PRO A 133 -21.94 -1.07 -14.82
C PRO A 133 -20.83 -0.66 -13.85
N GLN A 134 -19.88 0.15 -14.34
CA GLN A 134 -18.78 0.67 -13.52
C GLN A 134 -19.07 2.06 -12.93
N ILE A 135 -19.91 2.86 -13.59
CA ILE A 135 -20.29 4.22 -13.18
C ILE A 135 -21.75 4.17 -12.75
N LEU A 136 -22.02 4.53 -11.49
CA LEU A 136 -23.34 4.44 -10.87
C LEU A 136 -23.68 5.73 -10.13
N ASP A 137 -24.97 6.07 -10.10
CA ASP A 137 -25.48 7.29 -9.46
C ASP A 137 -25.14 7.32 -7.97
N VAL A 138 -24.73 8.49 -7.46
CA VAL A 138 -24.35 8.70 -6.05
C VAL A 138 -25.44 8.23 -5.07
N SER A 139 -26.71 8.36 -5.43
CA SER A 139 -27.82 7.93 -4.58
C SER A 139 -27.80 6.43 -4.27
N LEU A 140 -27.23 5.58 -5.14
CA LEU A 140 -27.07 4.16 -4.86
C LEU A 140 -26.06 3.93 -3.73
N TRP A 141 -24.93 4.65 -3.76
CA TRP A 141 -23.88 4.53 -2.75
C TRP A 141 -24.35 5.02 -1.38
N GLN A 142 -25.10 6.12 -1.34
CA GLN A 142 -25.76 6.62 -0.13
C GLN A 142 -26.72 5.60 0.47
N LYS A 143 -27.61 5.04 -0.36
CA LYS A 143 -28.59 4.03 0.09
C LYS A 143 -27.94 2.72 0.51
N SER A 144 -26.77 2.39 -0.05
CA SER A 144 -26.05 1.16 0.28
C SER A 144 -25.36 1.17 1.66
N GLY A 145 -25.30 2.33 2.34
CA GLY A 145 -24.57 2.50 3.61
C GLY A 145 -23.03 2.56 3.47
N HIS A 146 -22.50 2.48 2.25
CA HIS A 146 -21.05 2.55 2.02
C HIS A 146 -20.54 3.98 1.85
N TRP A 147 -21.44 4.96 1.65
CA TRP A 147 -21.06 6.35 1.42
C TRP A 147 -20.12 6.89 2.49
N ASP A 148 -20.49 6.75 3.76
CA ASP A 148 -19.74 7.35 4.88
C ASP A 148 -18.30 6.79 5.02
N ASN A 149 -18.05 5.58 4.51
CA ASN A 149 -16.74 4.92 4.59
C ASN A 149 -15.89 5.09 3.32
N TYR A 150 -16.53 5.27 2.16
CA TYR A 150 -15.86 5.22 0.87
C TYR A 150 -15.88 6.55 0.11
N ALA A 151 -16.69 7.53 0.50
CA ALA A 151 -16.81 8.79 -0.24
C ALA A 151 -15.46 9.48 -0.48
N GLU A 152 -14.58 9.50 0.53
CA GLU A 152 -13.22 10.08 0.40
C GLU A 152 -12.27 9.24 -0.48
N ASN A 153 -12.61 7.98 -0.74
CA ASN A 153 -11.80 7.00 -1.50
C ASN A 153 -12.43 6.64 -2.86
N MET A 154 -13.35 7.46 -3.37
CA MET A 154 -14.06 7.22 -4.63
C MET A 154 -13.71 8.26 -5.70
N PHE A 155 -13.73 7.83 -6.96
CA PHE A 155 -13.63 8.72 -8.11
C PHE A 155 -15.02 9.18 -8.56
N PHE A 156 -15.22 10.48 -8.70
CA PHE A 156 -16.48 11.10 -9.08
C PHE A 156 -16.47 11.61 -10.52
N THR A 157 -17.63 11.63 -11.15
CA THR A 157 -17.85 12.21 -12.48
C THR A 157 -19.27 12.76 -12.59
N GLU A 158 -19.53 13.60 -13.58
CA GLU A 158 -20.82 14.25 -13.76
C GLU A 158 -21.28 14.14 -15.21
N SER A 159 -22.59 13.98 -15.40
CA SER A 159 -23.24 14.04 -16.71
C SER A 159 -24.69 14.47 -16.53
N GLU A 160 -25.19 15.35 -17.40
CA GLU A 160 -26.59 15.79 -17.42
C GLU A 160 -27.13 16.25 -16.04
N LYS A 161 -26.33 17.03 -15.29
CA LYS A 161 -26.64 17.51 -13.92
C LYS A 161 -26.82 16.39 -12.88
N ARG A 162 -26.31 15.19 -13.15
CA ARG A 162 -26.26 14.08 -12.21
C ARG A 162 -24.82 13.77 -11.84
N THR A 163 -24.63 13.45 -10.56
CA THR A 163 -23.33 13.02 -10.03
C THR A 163 -23.28 11.51 -9.95
N TYR A 164 -22.20 10.95 -10.48
CA TYR A 164 -21.91 9.53 -10.47
C TYR A 164 -20.58 9.27 -9.79
N ALA A 165 -20.37 8.01 -9.41
CA ALA A 165 -19.08 7.55 -8.97
C ALA A 165 -18.68 6.25 -9.67
N VAL A 166 -17.37 6.10 -9.91
CA VAL A 166 -16.77 4.84 -10.31
C VAL A 166 -16.87 3.89 -9.11
N LYS A 167 -17.39 2.68 -9.33
CA LYS A 167 -17.65 1.73 -8.26
C LYS A 167 -16.37 1.37 -7.48
N PRO A 168 -16.33 1.52 -6.15
CA PRO A 168 -15.25 0.99 -5.32
C PRO A 168 -15.45 -0.51 -5.02
N MET A 169 -16.65 -1.04 -5.28
CA MET A 169 -17.02 -2.44 -5.03
C MET A 169 -18.21 -2.87 -5.90
N ASN A 170 -18.43 -4.18 -6.01
CA ASN A 170 -19.50 -4.73 -6.86
C ASN A 170 -20.85 -4.92 -6.16
N CYS A 171 -20.88 -4.95 -4.82
CA CYS A 171 -22.04 -5.41 -4.05
C CYS A 171 -23.35 -4.66 -4.38
N PRO A 172 -23.40 -3.30 -4.42
CA PRO A 172 -24.64 -2.60 -4.75
C PRO A 172 -25.15 -2.90 -6.16
N GLY A 173 -24.23 -3.09 -7.12
CA GLY A 173 -24.57 -3.47 -8.49
C GLY A 173 -25.11 -4.89 -8.61
N HIS A 174 -24.61 -5.83 -7.81
CA HIS A 174 -25.14 -7.20 -7.77
C HIS A 174 -26.55 -7.23 -7.16
N VAL A 175 -26.83 -6.42 -6.14
CA VAL A 175 -28.18 -6.32 -5.54
C VAL A 175 -29.20 -5.81 -6.55
N GLN A 176 -28.83 -4.96 -7.52
CA GLN A 176 -29.77 -4.52 -8.57
C GLN A 176 -30.12 -5.59 -9.61
N VAL A 177 -29.40 -6.71 -9.63
CA VAL A 177 -29.67 -7.84 -10.55
C VAL A 177 -30.73 -8.79 -9.97
N PHE A 178 -30.90 -8.78 -8.65
CA PHE A 178 -31.91 -9.56 -7.91
C PHE A 178 -33.18 -8.75 -7.69
#